data_AF-A0A101WT00-F1
#
_entry.id   AF-A0A101WT00-F1
#
_cell.length_a   1.000
_cell.length_b   1.000
_cell.length_c   1.000
_cell.angle_alpha   90.00
_cell.angle_beta   90.00
_cell.angle_gamma   90.00
#
_symmetry.space_group_name_H-M   'P 1'
#
loop_
_entity.id
_entity.type
_entity.pdbx_description
1 polymer ?
#
loop_
_entity_poly.entity_id
_entity_poly.type
_entity_poly.pdbx_seq_one_letter_code
_entity_poly.pdbx_strand_id
1 'polypeptide(L)'
;MSKFFKRVLFGYKPAEVTSKMEEMQTEQQKEVQNLKAQIEEARVQLKRQEEIMAEHKNKIQEFIEKEHIIAEVLLNAQKRSQKIEEDAREKAQNILDESEEKLKKKQHELENLRSKITVFKEDFQRVLEKYQSSLDTVVVPPEEPFIPTVIISKKSI
;
A
#
# COMPACT_ATOMS: atom_id res chain seq x y z
N MET A 1 77.78 24.45 -8.72
CA MET A 1 78.91 24.83 -9.61
C MET A 1 79.79 25.85 -8.89
N SER A 2 81.04 25.51 -8.55
CA SER A 2 81.95 26.45 -7.88
C SER A 2 82.64 27.37 -8.90
N LYS A 3 82.17 28.62 -8.99
CA LYS A 3 82.89 29.66 -9.73
C LYS A 3 84.04 30.16 -8.83
N PHE A 4 85.28 29.97 -9.31
CA PHE A 4 86.49 30.35 -8.58
C PHE A 4 86.74 31.87 -8.70
N PHE A 5 86.82 32.57 -7.57
CA PHE A 5 87.28 33.96 -7.49
C PHE A 5 88.76 34.07 -7.85
N LYS A 6 89.17 35.08 -8.63
CA LYS A 6 90.59 35.29 -8.95
C LYS A 6 91.36 35.72 -7.69
N ARG A 7 92.41 34.98 -7.34
CA ARG A 7 93.31 35.30 -6.23
C ARG A 7 94.30 36.39 -6.66
N VAL A 8 94.41 37.43 -5.84
CA VAL A 8 95.44 38.47 -5.90
C VAL A 8 96.44 38.21 -4.77
N LEU A 9 97.64 38.80 -4.83
CA LEU A 9 98.74 38.64 -3.85
C LEU A 9 98.30 38.75 -2.37
N PHE A 10 97.18 39.42 -2.06
CA PHE A 10 96.54 39.46 -0.75
C PHE A 10 95.02 39.20 -0.84
N GLY A 11 94.62 37.96 -1.16
CA GLY A 11 93.23 37.51 -1.06
C GLY A 11 92.45 37.52 -2.38
N TYR A 12 91.15 37.82 -2.32
CA TYR A 12 90.25 37.80 -3.48
C TYR A 12 89.98 39.21 -4.01
N LYS A 13 89.72 39.34 -5.31
CA LYS A 13 89.39 40.63 -5.92
C LYS A 13 88.06 41.16 -5.36
N PRO A 14 88.04 42.32 -4.66
CA PRO A 14 86.85 42.82 -3.97
C PRO A 14 85.64 42.97 -4.90
N ALA A 15 85.86 43.47 -6.12
CA ALA A 15 84.80 43.65 -7.12
C ALA A 15 84.12 42.34 -7.57
N GLU A 16 84.85 41.22 -7.60
CA GLU A 16 84.25 39.90 -7.94
C GLU A 16 83.43 39.36 -6.76
N VAL A 17 83.88 39.61 -5.53
CA VAL A 17 83.16 39.21 -4.32
C VAL A 17 81.88 40.03 -4.14
N THR A 18 81.94 41.36 -4.34
CA THR A 18 80.75 42.23 -4.24
C THR A 18 79.72 41.88 -5.30
N SER A 19 80.13 41.71 -6.55
CA SER A 19 79.22 41.29 -7.64
C SER A 19 78.59 39.93 -7.33
N LYS A 20 79.34 38.98 -6.76
CA LYS A 20 78.78 37.68 -6.41
C LYS A 20 77.85 37.73 -5.20
N MET A 21 78.11 38.60 -4.22
CA MET A 21 77.19 38.85 -3.11
C MET A 21 75.90 39.49 -3.60
N GLU A 22 75.97 40.44 -4.53
CA GLU A 22 74.80 41.06 -5.17
C GLU A 22 73.98 40.02 -5.94
N GLU A 23 74.61 39.16 -6.76
CA GLU A 23 73.93 38.04 -7.42
C GLU A 23 73.20 37.14 -6.40
N MET A 24 73.88 36.72 -5.33
CA MET A 24 73.30 35.86 -4.30
C MET A 24 72.14 36.54 -3.57
N GLN A 25 72.27 37.83 -3.28
CA GLN A 25 71.23 38.62 -2.64
C GLN A 25 70.00 38.75 -3.54
N THR A 26 70.19 38.95 -4.86
CA THR A 26 69.07 38.98 -5.81
C THR A 26 68.39 37.61 -5.97
N GLU A 27 69.15 36.52 -5.97
CA GLU A 27 68.61 35.15 -6.00
C GLU A 27 67.77 34.86 -4.75
N GLN A 28 68.30 35.16 -3.56
CA GLN A 28 67.57 35.01 -2.30
C GLN A 28 66.31 35.89 -2.26
N GLN A 29 66.37 37.11 -2.78
CA GLN A 29 65.22 38.00 -2.82
C GLN A 29 64.11 37.45 -3.74
N LYS A 30 64.48 36.83 -4.86
CA LYS A 30 63.55 36.11 -5.75
C LYS A 30 62.94 34.89 -5.07
N GLU A 31 63.74 34.09 -4.37
CA GLU A 31 63.23 32.94 -3.61
C GLU A 31 62.23 33.36 -2.52
N VAL A 32 62.55 34.42 -1.77
CA VAL A 32 61.65 34.98 -0.75
C VAL A 32 60.35 35.48 -1.38
N GLN A 33 60.41 36.12 -2.54
CA GLN A 33 59.20 36.57 -3.25
C GLN A 33 58.36 35.39 -3.75
N ASN A 34 58.99 34.34 -4.30
CA ASN A 34 58.29 33.13 -4.72
C ASN A 34 57.63 32.41 -3.54
N LEU A 35 58.33 32.27 -2.41
CA LEU A 35 57.76 31.65 -1.21
C LEU A 35 56.59 32.46 -0.66
N LYS A 36 56.68 33.79 -0.67
CA LYS A 36 55.56 34.66 -0.28
C LYS A 36 54.35 34.48 -1.21
N ALA A 37 54.57 34.38 -2.52
CA ALA A 37 53.50 34.13 -3.47
C ALA A 37 52.83 32.77 -3.24
N GLN A 38 53.61 31.71 -2.99
CA GLN A 38 53.08 30.38 -2.67
C GLN A 38 52.30 30.36 -1.36
N ILE A 39 52.76 31.10 -0.33
CA ILE A 39 52.03 31.22 0.94
C ILE A 39 50.68 31.90 0.73
N GLU A 40 50.64 32.98 -0.05
CA GLU A 40 49.37 33.66 -0.34
C GLU A 40 48.43 32.78 -1.18
N GLU A 41 48.95 32.06 -2.16
CA GLU A 41 48.14 31.11 -2.92
C GLU A 41 47.57 30.01 -2.02
N ALA A 42 48.39 29.42 -1.14
CA ALA A 42 47.95 28.41 -0.18
C ALA A 42 46.89 28.98 0.80
N ARG A 43 47.02 30.23 1.24
CA ARG A 43 46.02 30.89 2.09
C ARG A 43 44.68 31.06 1.38
N VAL A 44 44.69 31.48 0.12
CA VAL A 44 43.48 31.62 -0.69
C VAL A 44 42.81 30.27 -0.90
N GLN A 45 43.59 29.22 -1.20
CA GLN A 45 43.07 27.86 -1.34
C GLN A 45 42.45 27.36 -0.03
N LEU A 46 43.13 27.57 1.10
CA LEU A 46 42.65 27.14 2.41
C LEU A 46 41.31 27.80 2.74
N LYS A 47 41.20 29.11 2.58
CA LYS A 47 39.95 29.84 2.80
C LYS A 47 38.80 29.33 1.91
N ARG A 48 39.09 29.06 0.63
CA ARG A 48 38.10 28.50 -0.30
C ARG A 48 37.64 27.10 0.14
N GLN A 49 38.55 26.26 0.63
CA GLN A 49 38.20 24.93 1.11
C GLN A 49 37.38 24.99 2.41
N GLU A 50 37.67 25.94 3.30
CA GLU A 50 36.87 26.19 4.50
C GLU A 50 35.43 26.61 4.16
N GLU A 51 35.26 27.49 3.17
CA GLU A 51 33.95 27.90 2.68
C GLU A 51 33.16 26.71 2.10
N ILE A 52 33.81 25.88 1.27
CA ILE A 52 33.22 24.66 0.71
C ILE A 52 32.85 23.67 1.83
N MET A 53 33.71 23.50 2.83
CA MET A 53 33.43 22.62 3.97
C MET A 53 32.21 23.10 4.76
N ALA A 54 32.09 24.41 4.99
CA ALA A 54 30.93 24.98 5.67
C ALA A 54 29.64 24.75 4.87
N GLU A 55 29.68 24.95 3.54
CA GLU A 55 28.54 24.69 2.66
C GLU A 55 28.13 23.21 2.69
N HIS A 56 29.10 22.29 2.63
CA HIS A 56 28.82 20.85 2.71
C HIS A 56 28.24 20.44 4.07
N LYS A 57 28.73 21.01 5.17
CA LYS A 57 28.16 20.76 6.51
C LYS A 57 26.69 21.18 6.57
N ASN A 58 26.36 22.34 6.01
CA ASN A 58 24.97 22.81 5.96
C ASN A 58 24.09 21.88 5.12
N LYS A 59 24.56 21.46 3.94
CA LYS A 59 23.83 20.51 3.08
C LYS A 59 23.60 19.16 3.76
N ILE A 60 24.60 18.63 4.47
CA ILE A 60 24.47 17.38 5.22
C ILE A 60 23.39 17.53 6.30
N GLN A 61 23.39 18.64 7.03
CA GLN A 61 22.39 18.90 8.05
C GLN A 61 20.97 18.96 7.46
N GLU A 62 20.79 19.64 6.32
CA GLU A 62 19.51 19.67 5.61
C GLU A 62 19.06 18.27 5.17
N PHE A 63 19.98 17.40 4.73
CA PHE A 63 19.64 16.03 4.34
C PHE A 63 19.22 15.18 5.54
N ILE A 64 19.89 15.31 6.68
CA ILE A 64 19.54 14.62 7.92
C ILE A 64 18.13 15.01 8.37
N GLU A 65 17.79 16.30 8.31
CA GLU A 65 16.46 16.79 8.67
C GLU A 65 15.37 16.26 7.72
N LYS A 66 15.64 16.26 6.42
CA LYS A 66 14.73 15.69 5.41
C LYS A 66 14.53 14.19 5.61
N GLU A 67 15.60 13.45 5.88
CA GLU A 67 15.55 12.02 6.14
C GLU A 67 14.71 11.71 7.37
N HIS A 68 14.83 12.51 8.44
CA HIS A 68 14.03 12.34 9.64
C HIS A 68 12.53 12.51 9.36
N ILE A 69 12.15 13.54 8.61
CA ILE A 69 10.75 13.76 8.22
C ILE A 69 10.23 12.60 7.37
N ILE A 70 11.02 12.14 6.40
CA ILE A 70 10.65 11.00 5.55
C ILE A 70 10.44 9.74 6.40
N ALA A 71 11.34 9.46 7.33
CA ALA A 71 11.24 8.32 8.23
C ALA A 71 9.96 8.39 9.09
N GLU A 72 9.63 9.56 9.62
CA GLU A 72 8.40 9.76 10.42
C GLU A 72 7.14 9.54 9.58
N VAL A 73 7.10 10.08 8.36
CA VAL A 73 5.99 9.89 7.42
C VAL A 73 5.82 8.41 7.06
N LEU A 74 6.92 7.69 6.79
CA LEU A 74 6.89 6.27 6.48
C LEU A 74 6.36 5.45 7.66
N LEU A 75 6.83 5.73 8.87
CA LEU A 75 6.39 5.03 10.08
C LEU A 75 4.91 5.27 10.34
N ASN A 76 4.44 6.51 10.17
CA ASN A 76 3.03 6.86 10.29
C ASN A 76 2.17 6.22 9.19
N ALA A 77 2.65 6.16 7.95
CA ALA A 77 1.97 5.48 6.87
C ALA A 77 1.84 3.98 7.12
N GLN A 78 2.91 3.34 7.61
CA GLN A 78 2.90 1.92 7.97
C GLN A 78 1.90 1.63 9.09
N LYS A 79 1.91 2.42 10.17
CA LYS A 79 0.93 2.28 11.26
C LYS A 79 -0.51 2.42 10.77
N ARG A 80 -0.78 3.39 9.90
CA ARG A 80 -2.11 3.60 9.31
C ARG A 80 -2.51 2.44 8.40
N SER A 81 -1.58 1.93 7.60
CA SER A 81 -1.83 0.77 6.74
C SER A 81 -2.22 -0.46 7.55
N GLN A 82 -1.46 -0.76 8.61
CA GLN A 82 -1.75 -1.88 9.51
C GLN A 82 -3.12 -1.73 10.16
N LYS A 83 -3.46 -0.54 10.66
CA LYS A 83 -4.77 -0.29 11.24
C LYS A 83 -5.91 -0.48 10.23
N ILE A 84 -5.74 0.00 8.99
CA ILE A 84 -6.75 -0.17 7.94
C ILE A 84 -6.92 -1.65 7.59
N GLU A 85 -5.82 -2.41 7.53
CA GLU A 85 -5.86 -3.85 7.27
C GLU A 85 -6.58 -4.61 8.40
N GLU A 86 -6.27 -4.29 9.65
CA GLU A 86 -6.95 -4.85 10.84
C GLU A 86 -8.45 -4.54 10.82
N ASP A 87 -8.83 -3.26 10.65
CA ASP A 87 -10.23 -2.83 10.57
C ASP A 87 -10.98 -3.52 9.41
N ALA A 88 -10.32 -3.68 8.26
CA ALA A 88 -10.91 -4.37 7.11
C ALA A 88 -11.10 -5.86 7.38
N ARG A 89 -10.13 -6.50 8.04
CA ARG A 89 -10.20 -7.91 8.41
C ARG A 89 -11.31 -8.18 9.42
N GLU A 90 -11.44 -7.34 10.44
CA GLU A 90 -12.51 -7.43 11.42
C GLU A 90 -13.88 -7.27 10.76
N LYS A 91 -14.05 -6.26 9.89
CA LYS A 91 -15.30 -6.06 9.14
C LYS A 91 -15.63 -7.24 8.24
N ALA A 92 -14.64 -7.79 7.53
CA ALA A 92 -14.85 -8.95 6.69
C ALA A 92 -15.31 -10.16 7.51
N GLN A 93 -14.71 -10.38 8.69
CA GLN A 93 -15.11 -11.45 9.59
C GLN A 93 -16.53 -11.26 10.13
N ASN A 94 -16.89 -10.05 10.56
CA ASN A 94 -18.25 -9.76 11.01
C ASN A 94 -19.29 -9.99 9.90
N ILE A 95 -18.99 -9.62 8.66
CA ILE A 95 -19.89 -9.87 7.51
C ILE A 95 -20.04 -11.37 7.25
N LEU A 96 -18.96 -12.15 7.34
CA LEU A 96 -19.02 -13.60 7.20
C LEU A 96 -19.88 -14.22 8.29
N ASP A 97 -19.64 -13.89 9.56
CA ASP A 97 -20.39 -14.42 10.69
C ASP A 97 -21.89 -14.08 10.57
N GLU A 98 -22.23 -12.82 10.25
CA GLU A 98 -23.61 -12.42 9.99
C GLU A 98 -24.26 -13.18 8.83
N SER A 99 -23.49 -13.42 7.77
CA SER A 99 -23.99 -14.14 6.59
C SER A 99 -24.26 -15.61 6.90
N GLU A 100 -23.40 -16.25 7.69
CA GLU A 100 -23.57 -17.62 8.15
C GLU A 100 -24.80 -17.77 9.05
N GLU A 101 -25.01 -16.84 9.98
CA GLU A 101 -26.20 -16.84 10.82
C GLU A 101 -27.49 -16.69 10.00
N LYS A 102 -27.50 -15.76 9.04
CA LYS A 102 -28.64 -15.57 8.12
C LYS A 102 -28.89 -16.84 7.31
N LEU A 103 -27.83 -17.49 6.84
CA LEU A 103 -27.93 -18.73 6.06
C LEU A 103 -28.49 -19.87 6.91
N LYS A 104 -28.02 -20.06 8.14
CA LYS A 104 -28.56 -21.05 9.09
C LYS A 104 -30.05 -20.83 9.37
N LYS A 105 -30.45 -19.57 9.62
CA LYS A 105 -31.88 -19.21 9.81
C LYS A 105 -32.71 -19.57 8.59
N LYS A 106 -32.24 -19.25 7.38
CA LYS A 106 -32.95 -19.58 6.13
C LYS A 106 -32.99 -21.06 5.82
N GLN A 107 -31.95 -21.82 6.14
CA GLN A 107 -31.98 -23.28 6.05
C GLN A 107 -33.06 -23.86 6.97
N HIS A 108 -33.13 -23.40 8.21
CA HIS A 108 -34.16 -23.85 9.15
C HIS A 108 -35.58 -23.47 8.70
N GLU A 109 -35.77 -22.27 8.16
CA GLU A 109 -37.05 -21.87 7.54
C GLU A 109 -37.43 -22.79 6.37
N LEU A 110 -36.48 -23.14 5.51
CA LEU A 110 -36.70 -24.07 4.39
C LEU A 110 -37.06 -25.47 4.85
N GLU A 111 -36.41 -25.99 5.89
CA GLU A 111 -36.74 -27.28 6.50
C GLU A 111 -38.16 -27.28 7.07
N ASN A 112 -38.54 -26.21 7.78
CA ASN A 112 -39.89 -26.03 8.30
C ASN A 112 -40.95 -25.92 7.20
N LEU A 113 -40.64 -25.29 6.07
CA LEU A 113 -41.53 -25.25 4.92
C LEU A 113 -41.66 -26.63 4.26
N ARG A 114 -40.56 -27.37 4.13
CA ARG A 114 -40.57 -28.75 3.60
C ARG A 114 -41.42 -29.66 4.47
N SER A 115 -41.29 -29.60 5.79
CA SER A 115 -42.11 -30.40 6.71
C SER A 115 -43.60 -30.02 6.65
N LYS A 116 -43.92 -28.72 6.53
CA LYS A 116 -45.31 -28.28 6.30
C LYS A 116 -45.88 -28.82 4.99
N ILE A 117 -45.09 -28.85 3.92
CA ILE A 117 -45.50 -29.41 2.63
C ILE A 117 -45.76 -30.92 2.74
N THR A 118 -44.91 -31.67 3.45
CA THR A 118 -45.13 -33.12 3.63
C THR A 118 -46.40 -33.40 4.40
N VAL A 119 -46.62 -32.69 5.53
CA VAL A 119 -47.85 -32.81 6.32
C VAL A 119 -49.07 -32.45 5.48
N PHE A 120 -49.02 -31.35 4.73
CA PHE A 120 -50.11 -30.94 3.84
C PHE A 120 -50.44 -32.00 2.78
N LYS A 121 -49.42 -32.63 2.18
CA LYS A 121 -49.62 -33.72 1.21
C LYS A 121 -50.29 -34.94 1.85
N GLU A 122 -49.87 -35.33 3.03
CA GLU A 122 -50.47 -36.44 3.78
C GLU A 122 -51.93 -36.15 4.14
N ASP A 123 -52.21 -34.94 4.65
CA ASP A 123 -53.58 -34.54 4.98
C ASP A 123 -54.47 -34.47 3.74
N PHE A 124 -53.93 -33.96 2.62
CA PHE A 124 -54.66 -33.92 1.35
C PHE A 124 -54.96 -35.33 0.82
N GLN A 125 -54.00 -36.27 0.91
CA GLN A 125 -54.23 -37.68 0.57
C GLN A 125 -55.33 -38.30 1.43
N ARG A 126 -55.31 -38.09 2.75
CA ARG A 126 -56.37 -38.58 3.66
C ARG A 126 -57.74 -38.01 3.31
N VAL A 127 -57.81 -36.74 2.91
CA VAL A 127 -59.07 -36.12 2.48
C VAL A 127 -59.56 -36.79 1.19
N LEU A 128 -58.68 -37.01 0.20
CA LEU A 128 -59.04 -37.72 -1.03
C LEU A 128 -59.51 -39.15 -0.76
N GLU A 129 -58.84 -39.91 0.11
CA GLU A 129 -59.24 -41.26 0.51
C GLU A 129 -60.62 -41.27 1.19
N LYS A 130 -60.91 -40.28 2.05
CA LYS A 130 -62.26 -40.10 2.64
C LYS A 130 -63.31 -39.83 1.58
N TYR A 131 -63.01 -38.99 0.58
CA TYR A 131 -63.95 -38.75 -0.53
C TYR A 131 -64.13 -39.99 -1.40
N GLN A 132 -63.07 -40.73 -1.71
CA GLN A 132 -63.16 -42.00 -2.47
C GLN A 132 -64.01 -43.02 -1.75
N SER A 133 -63.74 -43.28 -0.47
CA SER A 133 -64.57 -44.19 0.34
C SER A 133 -66.02 -43.72 0.44
N SER A 134 -66.26 -42.40 0.53
CA SER A 134 -67.63 -41.86 0.51
C SER A 134 -68.32 -42.12 -0.84
N LEU A 135 -67.62 -41.97 -1.97
CA LEU A 135 -68.16 -42.25 -3.30
C LEU A 135 -68.42 -43.75 -3.52
N ASP A 136 -67.54 -44.63 -3.04
CA ASP A 136 -67.73 -46.08 -3.11
C ASP A 136 -68.92 -46.56 -2.28
N THR A 137 -69.28 -45.83 -1.21
CA THR A 137 -70.49 -46.09 -0.42
C THR A 137 -71.78 -45.57 -1.06
N VAL A 138 -71.71 -44.72 -2.09
CA VAL A 138 -72.88 -44.32 -2.87
C VAL A 138 -73.21 -45.44 -3.86
N VAL A 139 -73.98 -46.42 -3.37
CA VAL A 139 -74.72 -47.34 -4.23
C VAL A 139 -75.70 -46.50 -5.05
N VAL A 140 -75.41 -46.35 -6.34
CA VAL A 140 -76.37 -45.83 -7.31
C VAL A 140 -77.60 -46.74 -7.26
N PRO A 141 -78.79 -46.27 -6.83
CA PRO A 141 -79.98 -47.08 -6.94
C PRO A 141 -80.23 -47.37 -8.43
N PRO A 142 -80.65 -48.58 -8.80
CA PRO A 142 -80.88 -48.93 -10.20
C PRO A 142 -81.90 -47.96 -10.80
N GLU A 143 -81.61 -47.46 -12.00
CA GLU A 143 -82.54 -46.62 -12.77
C GLU A 143 -83.87 -47.38 -12.91
N GLU A 144 -84.94 -46.86 -12.29
CA GLU A 144 -86.28 -47.39 -12.52
C GLU A 144 -86.68 -47.11 -13.99
N PRO A 145 -87.16 -48.11 -14.73
CA PRO A 145 -87.52 -47.92 -16.13
C PRO A 145 -88.70 -46.94 -16.24
N PHE A 146 -88.48 -45.84 -16.97
CA PHE A 146 -89.50 -44.83 -17.24
C PHE A 146 -90.63 -45.43 -18.08
N ILE A 147 -91.82 -45.58 -17.49
CA ILE A 147 -93.05 -45.96 -18.21
C ILE A 147 -93.79 -44.67 -18.57
N PRO A 148 -93.83 -44.25 -19.85
CA PRO A 148 -94.58 -43.07 -20.26
C PRO A 148 -96.08 -43.36 -20.16
N THR A 149 -96.76 -42.71 -19.22
CA THR A 149 -98.22 -42.80 -19.12
C THR A 149 -98.84 -41.80 -20.10
N VAL A 150 -99.40 -42.29 -21.20
CA VAL A 150 -100.12 -41.47 -22.19
C VAL A 150 -101.49 -41.08 -21.59
N ILE A 151 -101.67 -39.81 -21.26
CA ILE A 151 -102.98 -39.27 -20.86
C ILE A 151 -103.82 -39.07 -22.12
N ILE A 152 -104.78 -39.95 -22.37
CA ILE A 152 -105.81 -39.74 -23.41
C ILE A 152 -106.91 -38.85 -22.82
N SER A 153 -106.86 -37.56 -23.14
CA SER A 153 -107.97 -36.63 -22.93
C SER A 153 -109.13 -37.02 -23.84
N LYS A 154 -110.18 -37.62 -23.27
CA LYS A 154 -111.47 -37.77 -23.97
C LYS A 154 -112.20 -36.43 -23.94
N LYS A 155 -112.23 -35.78 -25.10
CA LYS A 155 -113.07 -34.62 -25.41
C LYS A 155 -114.54 -35.05 -25.37
N SER A 156 -115.29 -34.64 -24.35
CA SER A 156 -116.75 -34.77 -24.31
C SER A 156 -117.40 -33.52 -24.91
N ILE A 157 -118.38 -33.81 -25.78
CA ILE A 157 -119.20 -32.93 -26.63
C ILE A 157 -119.98 -31.90 -25.81
#